data_AF-A0AAJ2HA25-F1
#
_entry.id   AF-A0AAJ2HA25-F1
#
_cell.length_a   1.000
_cell.length_b   1.000
_cell.length_c   1.000
_cell.angle_alpha   90.00
_cell.angle_beta   90.00
_cell.angle_gamma   90.00
#
_symmetry.space_group_name_H-M   'P 1'
#
loop_
_entity.id
_entity.type
_entity.pdbx_description
1 polymer ?
#
loop_
_entity_poly.entity_id
_entity_poly.type
_entity_poly.pdbx_seq_one_letter_code
_entity_poly.pdbx_strand_id
1 'polypeptide(L)' 'MATSWVIREKATEKVLFETFDAHKVSALNTAKYEAVPILDYLGSLNRSINADTGAAPQ' A
#
# COMPACT_ATOMS: atom_id res chain seq x y z
N MET A 1 -9.40 -12.04 1.44
CA MET A 1 -8.17 -12.09 0.61
C MET A 1 -8.10 -10.78 -0.13
N ALA A 2 -6.99 -10.04 -0.09
CA ALA A 2 -6.86 -8.82 -0.89
C ALA A 2 -6.82 -9.19 -2.37
N THR A 3 -7.60 -8.48 -3.19
CA THR A 3 -7.72 -8.75 -4.63
C THR A 3 -6.68 -7.99 -5.47
N SER A 4 -6.06 -6.95 -4.90
CA SER A 4 -4.96 -6.16 -5.50
C SER A 4 -3.91 -5.75 -4.47
N TRP A 5 -2.77 -5.29 -4.97
CA TRP A 5 -1.62 -4.80 -4.20
C TRP A 5 -1.20 -3.42 -4.66
N VAL A 6 -0.76 -2.61 -3.71
CA VAL A 6 -0.04 -1.36 -3.95
C VAL A 6 1.45 -1.64 -3.95
N ILE A 7 2.14 -1.32 -5.04
CA ILE A 7 3.60 -1.39 -5.13
C ILE A 7 4.18 -0.05 -4.69
N ARG A 8 5.06 -0.09 -3.69
CA ARG A 8 5.74 1.12 -3.17
C ARG A 8 7.22 0.88 -2.87
N GLU A 9 7.99 1.95 -2.81
CA GLU A 9 9.37 1.93 -2.34
C GLU A 9 9.44 1.71 -0.83
N LYS A 10 10.27 0.76 -0.37
CA LYS A 10 10.41 0.49 1.07
C LYS A 10 11.02 1.66 1.85
N ALA A 11 11.97 2.35 1.24
CA ALA A 11 12.74 3.41 1.92
C ALA A 11 11.94 4.70 2.12
N THR A 12 11.00 4.99 1.23
CA THR A 12 10.30 6.28 1.15
C THR A 12 8.79 6.14 1.29
N GLU A 13 8.28 4.90 1.27
CA GLU A 13 6.87 4.55 1.16
C GLU A 13 6.17 5.15 -0.07
N LYS A 14 6.93 5.68 -1.03
CA LYS A 14 6.39 6.27 -2.25
C LYS A 14 5.65 5.22 -3.08
N VAL A 15 4.35 5.42 -3.25
CA VAL A 15 3.51 4.59 -4.12
C VAL A 15 3.89 4.80 -5.58
N LEU A 16 4.02 3.68 -6.30
CA LEU A 16 4.27 3.66 -7.74
C LEU A 16 2.99 3.38 -8.52
N PHE A 17 2.28 2.29 -8.18
CA PHE A 17 1.03 1.89 -8.82
C PHE A 17 0.31 0.79 -8.02
N GLU A 18 -0.95 0.54 -8.38
CA GLU A 18 -1.73 -0.63 -7.95
C GLU A 18 -1.74 -1.72 -9.04
N THR A 19 -1.76 -2.99 -8.65
CA THR A 19 -1.90 -4.10 -9.60
C THR A 19 -2.68 -5.29 -9.03
N PHE A 20 -3.36 -6.02 -9.92
CA PHE A 20 -4.03 -7.31 -9.64
C PHE A 20 -3.18 -8.50 -10.15
N ASP A 21 -2.06 -8.22 -10.81
CA ASP A 21 -1.23 -9.24 -11.46
C ASP A 21 -0.27 -9.88 -10.45
N ALA A 22 -0.62 -11.09 -10.02
CA ALA A 22 0.17 -11.87 -9.09
C ALA A 22 1.58 -12.22 -9.65
N HIS A 23 1.75 -12.29 -10.97
CA HIS A 23 3.07 -12.55 -11.56
C HIS A 23 4.01 -11.37 -11.32
N LYS A 24 3.54 -10.14 -11.50
CA LYS A 24 4.33 -8.92 -11.20
C LYS A 24 4.70 -8.83 -9.72
N VAL A 25 3.79 -9.22 -8.83
CA VAL A 25 4.05 -9.27 -7.38
C VAL A 25 5.12 -10.32 -7.06
N SER A 26 5.03 -11.51 -7.65
CA SER A 26 6.01 -12.58 -7.41
C SER A 26 7.41 -12.26 -7.94
N ALA A 27 7.50 -11.50 -9.04
CA ALA A 27 8.76 -11.08 -9.65
C ALA A 27 9.32 -9.76 -9.08
N LEU A 28 8.71 -9.20 -8.04
CA LEU A 28 9.09 -7.91 -7.50
C LEU A 28 10.50 -7.94 -6.90
N ASN A 29 11.30 -6.90 -7.15
CA ASN A 29 12.54 -6.69 -6.40
C ASN A 29 12.20 -6.32 -4.94
N THR A 30 12.15 -7.31 -4.07
CA THR A 30 11.80 -7.16 -2.66
C THR A 30 12.87 -6.49 -1.81
N ALA A 31 14.08 -6.26 -2.34
CA ALA A 31 15.08 -5.45 -1.65
C ALA A 31 14.71 -3.96 -1.68
N LYS A 32 14.11 -3.49 -2.79
CA LYS A 32 13.77 -2.07 -2.99
C LYS A 32 12.28 -1.77 -2.80
N TYR A 33 11.42 -2.68 -3.22
CA TYR A 33 9.97 -2.47 -3.26
C TYR A 33 9.23 -3.49 -2.40
N GLU A 34 8.01 -3.15 -2.05
CA GLU A 34 7.07 -4.07 -1.42
C GLU A 34 5.71 -4.01 -2.09
N ALA A 35 4.97 -5.10 -1.97
CA ALA A 35 3.58 -5.21 -2.40
C ALA A 35 2.70 -5.25 -1.16
N VAL A 36 1.99 -4.16 -0.90
CA VAL A 36 1.08 -4.04 0.25
C VAL A 36 -0.32 -4.44 -0.20
N PRO A 37 -1.01 -5.36 0.50
CA PRO A 37 -2.42 -5.65 0.21
C PRO A 37 -3.26 -4.37 0.23
N ILE A 38 -4.14 -4.20 -0.75
CA ILE A 38 -4.87 -2.92 -0.94
C ILE A 38 -5.68 -2.51 0.30
N LEU A 39 -6.32 -3.45 0.99
CA LEU A 39 -7.13 -3.17 2.18
C LEU A 39 -6.27 -2.65 3.34
N ASP A 40 -5.07 -3.20 3.51
CA ASP A 40 -4.14 -2.77 4.54
C ASP A 40 -3.61 -1.36 4.24
N TYR A 41 -3.28 -1.09 2.97
CA TYR A 41 -2.85 0.22 2.50
C TYR A 41 -3.94 1.28 2.73
N LEU A 42 -5.17 1.04 2.28
CA LEU A 42 -6.29 1.99 2.45
C LEU A 42 -6.63 2.22 3.93
N GLY A 43 -6.59 1.17 4.75
CA GLY A 43 -6.77 1.30 6.19
C GLY A 43 -5.70 2.19 6.83
N SER A 44 -4.43 2.01 6.42
CA SER A 44 -3.32 2.86 6.88
C SER A 44 -3.47 4.31 6.41
N LEU A 45 -3.82 4.51 5.15
CA LEU A 45 -4.01 5.83 4.55
C LEU A 45 -5.11 6.62 5.28
N ASN A 46 -6.27 5.98 5.51
CA ASN A 46 -7.38 6.62 6.22
C ASN A 46 -6.99 7.01 7.65
N ARG A 47 -6.24 6.16 8.37
CA ARG A 47 -5.73 6.49 9.70
C ARG A 47 -4.80 7.71 9.66
N SER A 48 -3.92 7.79 8.67
CA SER A 48 -3.04 8.96 8.48
C SER A 48 -3.84 10.23 8.24
N ILE A 49 -4.81 10.20 7.32
CA ILE A 49 -5.64 11.36 6.99
C ILE A 49 -6.44 11.83 8.22
N ASN A 50 -7.02 10.92 8.99
CA ASN A 50 -7.77 11.27 10.20
C ASN A 50 -6.85 11.83 11.30
N ALA A 51 -5.63 11.31 11.44
CA ALA A 51 -4.64 11.83 12.37
C ALA A 51 -4.21 13.27 12.01
N ASP A 52 -4.02 13.54 10.71
CA ASP A 52 -3.59 14.86 10.23
C ASP A 52 -4.72 15.91 10.27
N THR A 53 -5.97 15.49 10.13
CA THR A 53 -7.13 16.40 10.08
C THR A 53 -7.83 16.62 11.42
N GLY A 54 -7.46 15.89 12.47
CA GLY A 54 -8.14 15.94 13.77
C GLY A 54 -9.59 15.43 13.72
N ALA A 55 -10.01 14.80 12.61
CA ALA A 55 -11.31 14.18 12.47
C ALA A 55 -11.37 12.91 13.32
N ALA A 56 -12.46 12.74 14.08
CA ALA A 56 -12.66 11.54 14.89
C ALA A 56 -12.63 10.28 14.01
N PRO A 57 -12.02 9.16 14.46
CA PRO A 57 -12.11 7.90 13.75
C PRO A 57 -13.59 7.48 13.62
N GLN A 58 -14.04 7.23 12.38
CA GLN A 58 -15.39 6.74 12.08
C GLN A 58 -15.59 5.31 12.56
#